data_AF-A0A352FL65-F1
#
_entry.id   AF-A0A352FL65-F1
#
_cell.length_a   1.000
_cell.length_b   1.000
_cell.length_c   1.000
_cell.angle_alpha   90.00
_cell.angle_beta   90.00
_cell.angle_gamma   90.00
#
_symmetry.space_group_name_H-M   'P 1'
#
loop_
_entity.id
_entity.type
_entity.pdbx_description
1 polymer ?
#
loop_
_entity_poly.entity_id
_entity_poly.type
_entity_poly.pdbx_seq_one_letter_code
_entity_poly.pdbx_strand_id
1 'polypeptide(L)' 'MSTQYKVISDCFCLTSGSKARKIESHLNSLTAQGWEFVALDPVMVMGCDVGFYLVLKRVAASSAPTEA' A
#
# COMPACT_ATOMS: atom_id res chain seq x y z
N MET A 1 -5.90 20.74 -5.81
CA MET A 1 -6.15 19.53 -5.00
C MET A 1 -4.84 19.07 -4.41
N SER A 2 -4.73 18.90 -3.09
CA SER A 2 -3.50 18.37 -2.48
C SER A 2 -3.42 16.87 -2.72
N THR A 3 -2.28 16.37 -3.19
CA THR A 3 -2.04 14.94 -3.29
C THR A 3 -2.05 14.34 -1.88
N GLN A 4 -2.89 13.33 -1.66
CA GLN A 4 -2.98 12.64 -0.38
C GLN A 4 -2.17 11.35 -0.44
N TYR A 5 -1.36 11.14 0.60
CA TYR A 5 -0.57 9.93 0.78
C TYR A 5 -1.02 9.20 2.05
N LYS A 6 -0.96 7.87 2.01
CA LYS A 6 -1.20 6.99 3.15
C LYS A 6 0.00 6.05 3.27
N VAL A 7 0.55 5.93 4.47
CA VAL A 7 1.64 4.99 4.78
C VAL A 7 1.08 3.90 5.68
N ILE A 8 1.31 2.63 5.32
CA ILE A 8 0.98 1.46 6.12
C ILE A 8 2.28 0.82 6.55
N SER A 9 2.45 0.61 7.85
CA SER A 9 3.61 -0.08 8.42
C SER A 9 3.21 -1.42 9.03
N ASP A 10 3.96 -2.48 8.76
CA ASP A 10 3.90 -3.73 9.53
C ASP A 10 5.31 -4.03 10.05
N CYS A 11 5.47 -3.94 11.36
CA CYS A 11 6.69 -4.33 12.07
C CYS A 11 6.50 -5.75 12.62
N PHE A 12 7.57 -6.54 12.63
CA PHE A 12 7.57 -8.01 12.81
C PHE A 12 7.00 -8.75 11.60
N CYS A 13 7.68 -8.59 10.46
CA CYS A 13 7.53 -9.45 9.29
C CYS A 13 8.11 -10.85 9.53
N LEU A 14 7.48 -11.61 10.43
CA LEU A 14 7.56 -13.05 10.35
C LEU A 14 6.76 -13.44 9.11
N THR A 15 7.46 -13.79 8.04
CA THR A 15 6.94 -14.19 6.74
C THR A 15 6.10 -15.47 6.85
N SER A 16 4.89 -15.36 7.41
CA SER A 16 3.89 -16.42 7.32
C SER A 16 2.99 -16.11 6.12
N GLY A 17 2.74 -17.10 5.25
CA GLY A 17 1.85 -16.92 4.09
C GLY A 17 0.44 -16.40 4.42
N SER A 18 0.02 -16.50 5.69
CA SER A 18 -1.20 -15.88 6.22
C SER A 18 -1.15 -14.34 6.25
N LYS A 19 0.01 -13.73 6.54
CA LYS A 19 0.17 -12.27 6.52
C LYS A 19 0.14 -11.71 5.09
N ALA A 20 0.75 -12.41 4.13
CA ALA A 20 0.73 -12.01 2.72
C ALA A 20 -0.70 -11.87 2.19
N ARG A 21 -1.58 -12.85 2.44
CA ARG A 21 -3.00 -12.77 2.06
C ARG A 21 -3.74 -11.62 2.74
N LYS A 22 -3.40 -11.32 4.00
CA LYS A 22 -4.03 -10.21 4.74
C LYS A 22 -3.62 -8.85 4.16
N ILE A 23 -2.34 -8.69 3.79
CA ILE A 23 -1.83 -7.50 3.12
C ILE A 23 -2.49 -7.35 1.75
N GLU A 24 -2.56 -8.42 0.97
CA GLU A 24 -3.22 -8.45 -0.34
C GLU A 24 -4.70 -8.03 -0.24
N SER A 25 -5.45 -8.62 0.70
CA SER A 25 -6.85 -8.27 0.94
C SER A 25 -7.02 -6.79 1.35
N HIS A 26 -6.12 -6.27 2.18
CA HIS A 26 -6.13 -4.86 2.59
C HIS A 26 -5.82 -3.95 1.40
N LEU A 27 -4.82 -4.28 0.58
CA LEU A 27 -4.49 -3.54 -0.64
C LEU A 27 -5.66 -3.52 -1.61
N ASN A 28 -6.30 -4.67 -1.87
CA ASN A 28 -7.48 -4.74 -2.74
C ASN A 28 -8.63 -3.84 -2.27
N SER A 29 -8.88 -3.80 -0.95
CA SER A 29 -9.88 -2.89 -0.38
C SER A 29 -9.50 -1.41 -0.55
N LEU A 30 -8.23 -1.07 -0.40
CA LEU A 30 -7.74 0.31 -0.58
C LEU A 30 -7.78 0.74 -2.05
N THR A 31 -7.43 -0.16 -2.96
CA THR A 31 -7.57 0.05 -4.42
C THR A 31 -9.03 0.31 -4.79
N ALA A 32 -9.97 -0.47 -4.27
CA ALA A 32 -11.40 -0.23 -4.47
C ALA A 32 -11.87 1.14 -3.93
N GLN A 33 -11.19 1.67 -2.91
CA GLN A 33 -11.46 3.01 -2.39
C GLN A 33 -10.79 4.11 -3.21
N GLY A 34 -9.95 3.80 -4.20
CA GLY A 34 -9.21 4.78 -5.01
C GLY A 34 -7.82 5.12 -4.46
N TRP A 35 -7.20 4.23 -3.70
CA TRP A 35 -5.78 4.33 -3.33
C TRP A 35 -4.93 3.50 -4.28
N GLU A 36 -3.88 4.08 -4.82
CA GLU A 36 -2.92 3.43 -5.69
C GLU A 36 -1.62 3.16 -4.93
N PHE A 37 -1.04 1.99 -5.13
CA PHE A 37 0.26 1.65 -4.57
C PHE A 37 1.37 2.43 -5.28
N VAL A 38 2.28 3.03 -4.51
CA VAL A 38 3.37 3.87 -5.03
C VAL A 38 4.73 3.24 -4.77
N ALA A 39 4.99 2.83 -3.54
CA ALA A 39 6.31 2.34 -3.14
C ALA A 39 6.21 1.40 -1.94
N LEU A 40 7.16 0.47 -1.86
CA LEU A 40 7.40 -0.38 -0.70
C LEU A 40 8.84 -0.12 -0.24
N ASP A 41 9.00 0.21 1.04
CA ASP A 41 10.30 0.44 1.67
C ASP A 41 10.53 -0.59 2.78
N PRO A 42 11.44 -1.56 2.60
CA PRO A 42 11.72 -2.59 3.59
C PRO A 42 12.52 -2.02 4.77
N VAL A 43 12.13 -2.38 5.99
CA VAL A 43 12.84 -2.01 7.22
C VAL A 43 13.77 -3.14 7.61
N MET A 44 15.07 -2.87 7.55
CA MET A 44 16.12 -3.82 7.95
C MET A 44 16.78 -3.37 9.25
N VAL A 45 16.96 -4.29 10.19
CA VAL A 45 17.73 -4.06 11.43
C VAL A 45 18.82 -5.13 11.51
N MET A 46 20.09 -4.71 11.59
CA MET A 46 21.26 -5.60 11.58
C MET A 46 21.29 -6.62 10.42
N GLY A 47 20.74 -6.25 9.25
CA GLY A 47 20.64 -7.14 8.08
C GLY A 47 19.49 -8.14 8.13
N CYS A 48 18.66 -8.11 9.19
CA CYS A 48 17.42 -8.87 9.26
C CYS A 48 16.24 -8.02 8.77
N ASP A 49 15.39 -8.59 7.93
CA ASP A 49 14.09 -8.02 7.58
C ASP A 49 13.20 -8.02 8.83
N VAL A 50 12.80 -6.83 9.28
CA VAL A 50 11.93 -6.66 10.45
C VAL A 50 10.57 -6.09 10.07
N GLY A 51 10.36 -5.68 8.82
CA GLY A 51 9.16 -4.93 8.46
C GLY A 51 9.21 -4.27 7.10
N PHE A 52 8.14 -3.55 6.77
CA PHE A 52 8.10 -2.68 5.60
C PHE A 52 7.14 -1.50 5.82
N TYR A 53 7.33 -0.46 5.02
CA TYR A 53 6.37 0.61 4.77
C TYR A 53 5.78 0.47 3.37
N LEU A 54 4.45 0.48 3.26
CA LEU A 54 3.73 0.62 2.00
C LEU A 54 3.23 2.06 1.88
N VAL A 55 3.62 2.72 0.81
CA VAL A 55 3.17 4.07 0.48
C VAL A 55 2.09 3.97 -0.60
N LEU A 56 0.93 4.55 -0.31
CA LEU A 56 -0.18 4.68 -1.24
C LEU A 56 -0.47 6.16 -1.52
N LYS A 57 -0.92 6.44 -2.74
CA LYS A 57 -1.38 7.76 -3.17
C LYS A 57 -2.86 7.68 -3.51
N ARG A 58 -3.62 8.69 -3.12
CA ARG A 58 -5.03 8.81 -3.54
C ARG A 58 -5.06 9.15 -5.03
N VAL A 59 -5.72 8.30 -5.82
CA VAL A 59 -6.07 8.66 -7.20
C VAL A 59 -7.13 9.75 -7.09
N ALA A 60 -6.77 10.97 -7.46
CA ALA A 60 -7.76 12.01 -7.64
C ALA A 60 -8.72 11.50 -8.70
N ALA A 61 -10.04 11.59 -8.46
CA ALA A 61 -11.05 11.35 -9.47
C ALA A 61 -10.91 12.41 -10.58
N SER A 62 -9.87 12.29 -11.41
CA SER A 62 -9.69 13.08 -12.60
C SER A 62 -10.38 12.31 -13.71
N SER A 63 -11.67 12.63 -13.87
CA SER A 63 -12.44 12.49 -15.10
C SER A 63 -12.33 11.14 -15.81
N ALA A 64 -13.37 10.32 -15.68
CA ALA A 64 -13.73 9.38 -16.74
C ALA A 64 -13.67 10.13 -18.09
N PRO A 65 -13.08 9.55 -19.16
CA PRO A 65 -13.39 10.03 -20.49
C PRO A 65 -14.86 9.68 -20.73
N THR A 66 -15.71 10.70 -20.66
CA THR A 66 -17.00 10.69 -21.36
C THR A 66 -16.67 10.63 -22.84
N GLU A 67 -16.56 9.42 -23.39
CA GLU A 67 -16.66 9.25 -24.84
C GLU A 67 -18.12 8.96 -25.17
N ALA A 68 -18.60 9.75 -26.12
CA ALA A 68 -19.99 10.00 -26.49
C ALA A 68 -20.57 8.93 -27.43
#